data_AF-A0A8J5CMG9-F1
#
_entry.id   AF-A0A8J5CMG9-F1
#
_cell.length_a   1.000
_cell.length_b   1.000
_cell.length_c   1.000
_cell.angle_alpha   90.00
_cell.angle_beta   90.00
_cell.angle_gamma   90.00
#
_symmetry.space_group_name_H-M   'P 1'
#
loop_
_entity.id
_entity.type
_entity.pdbx_description
1 polymer ?
#
loop_
_entity_poly.entity_id
_entity_poly.type
_entity_poly.pdbx_seq_one_letter_code
_entity_poly.pdbx_strand_id
1 'polypeptide(L)'
;MALLLSDKKISGPIGKLLDSATDFEINPNFTRISVGPPPNKLPDKVIQNLSTDQHYGYKIVCAVRDGVLPVGLALLEIGPVNHSSWLTTANRLLRLWVKQQHGLKGKNLKNLHFILEFIIGVYYPCWFNVKVKHSWIEGS
;
A
#
# COMPACT_ATOMS: atom_id res chain seq x y z
N MET A 1 2.71 27.21 11.41
CA MET A 1 3.38 27.27 10.09
C MET A 1 2.72 26.22 9.20
N ALA A 2 1.71 26.61 8.42
CA ALA A 2 1.00 25.68 7.53
C ALA A 2 1.91 25.41 6.32
N LEU A 3 2.45 24.20 6.23
CA LEU A 3 3.11 23.75 5.01
C LEU A 3 2.02 23.65 3.94
N LEU A 4 2.11 24.54 2.94
CA LEU A 4 1.30 24.51 1.72
C LEU A 4 1.53 23.17 1.03
N LEU A 5 0.65 22.20 1.33
CA LEU A 5 0.52 20.98 0.53
C LEU A 5 0.01 21.43 -0.83
N SER A 6 0.88 21.40 -1.84
CA SER A 6 0.54 21.67 -3.23
C SER A 6 -0.77 20.94 -3.61
N ASP A 7 -1.83 21.70 -3.91
CA ASP A 7 -3.16 21.25 -4.40
C ASP A 7 -3.14 20.48 -5.73
N LYS A 8 -1.96 20.13 -6.24
CA LYS A 8 -1.84 19.27 -7.41
C LYS A 8 -2.18 17.84 -7.00
N LYS A 9 -3.21 17.28 -7.66
CA LYS A 9 -3.63 15.89 -7.48
C LYS A 9 -2.92 15.00 -8.49
N ILE A 10 -2.69 13.73 -8.11
CA ILE A 10 -2.19 12.71 -9.06
C ILE A 10 -3.22 12.59 -10.19
N SER A 11 -2.78 12.80 -11.42
CA SER A 11 -3.65 12.89 -12.59
C SER A 11 -3.87 11.53 -13.26
N GLY A 12 -4.85 11.48 -14.18
CA GLY A 12 -5.19 10.29 -14.96
C GLY A 12 -6.27 9.40 -14.33
N PRO A 13 -6.74 8.36 -15.04
CA PRO A 13 -7.86 7.54 -14.60
C PRO A 13 -7.64 6.81 -13.26
N ILE A 14 -6.41 6.35 -13.01
CA ILE A 14 -6.04 5.70 -11.74
C ILE A 14 -5.90 6.74 -10.63
N GLY A 15 -5.20 7.86 -10.91
CA GLY A 15 -4.97 8.93 -9.93
C GLY A 15 -6.27 9.52 -9.36
N LYS A 16 -7.28 9.72 -10.22
CA LYS A 16 -8.61 10.21 -9.82
C LYS A 16 -9.35 9.28 -8.84
N LEU A 17 -9.00 8.00 -8.79
CA LEU A 17 -9.63 7.02 -7.89
C LEU A 17 -8.91 6.88 -6.55
N LEU A 18 -7.73 7.49 -6.38
CA LEU A 18 -6.95 7.36 -5.15
C LEU A 18 -7.62 8.05 -3.95
N ASP A 19 -8.25 9.20 -4.18
CA ASP A 19 -8.95 9.94 -3.12
C ASP A 19 -10.06 9.08 -2.52
N SER A 20 -10.79 8.35 -3.37
CA SER A 20 -11.91 7.53 -2.95
C SER A 20 -11.54 6.10 -2.58
N ALA A 21 -10.27 5.68 -2.73
CA ALA A 21 -9.84 4.31 -2.42
C ALA A 21 -10.15 3.87 -0.97
N THR A 22 -10.27 4.82 -0.04
CA THR A 22 -10.60 4.59 1.36
C THR A 22 -12.08 4.33 1.63
N ASP A 23 -12.97 4.76 0.74
CA ASP A 23 -14.40 4.89 1.01
C ASP A 23 -15.20 3.60 0.75
N PHE A 24 -14.55 2.56 0.22
CA PHE A 24 -15.23 1.40 -0.32
C PHE A 24 -15.00 0.12 0.48
N GLU A 25 -16.01 -0.75 0.40
CA GLU A 25 -15.96 -2.14 0.84
C GLU A 25 -14.84 -2.91 0.12
N ILE A 26 -14.10 -3.69 0.90
CA ILE A 26 -13.04 -4.55 0.37
C ILE A 26 -13.66 -5.87 -0.10
N ASN A 27 -13.24 -6.34 -1.28
CA ASN A 27 -13.63 -7.62 -1.84
C ASN A 27 -12.66 -8.73 -1.43
N PRO A 28 -13.11 -9.77 -0.70
CA PRO A 28 -12.27 -10.92 -0.37
C PRO A 28 -11.87 -11.77 -1.59
N ASN A 29 -12.58 -11.67 -2.71
CA ASN A 29 -12.33 -12.47 -3.92
C ASN A 29 -11.43 -11.76 -4.94
N PHE A 30 -10.50 -10.91 -4.49
CA PHE A 30 -9.55 -10.24 -5.37
C PHE A 30 -8.49 -11.23 -5.90
N THR A 31 -7.84 -10.90 -7.02
CA THR A 31 -6.74 -11.74 -7.55
C THR A 31 -5.46 -11.45 -6.78
N ARG A 32 -4.86 -12.48 -6.19
CA ARG A 32 -3.58 -12.35 -5.49
C ARG A 32 -2.47 -11.90 -6.44
N ILE A 33 -1.52 -11.11 -5.95
CA ILE A 33 -0.33 -10.71 -6.71
C ILE A 33 0.90 -11.25 -5.98
N SER A 34 1.55 -12.26 -6.57
CA SER A 34 2.71 -12.95 -5.97
C SER A 34 3.97 -12.76 -6.82
N VAL A 35 4.51 -11.56 -6.85
CA VAL A 35 5.76 -11.23 -7.58
C VAL A 35 6.90 -10.85 -6.64
N GLY A 36 8.14 -11.13 -7.03
CA GLY A 36 9.32 -10.83 -6.21
C GLY A 36 9.42 -11.68 -4.93
N PRO A 37 10.47 -11.45 -4.11
CA PRO A 37 10.69 -12.23 -2.90
C PRO A 37 9.50 -12.10 -1.95
N PRO A 38 9.15 -13.15 -1.19
CA PRO A 38 8.15 -13.02 -0.14
C PRO A 38 8.58 -11.89 0.81
N PRO A 39 7.67 -11.03 1.28
CA PRO A 39 7.98 -10.11 2.35
C PRO A 39 8.42 -10.97 3.52
N ASN A 40 9.69 -10.85 3.91
CA ASN A 40 10.18 -11.49 5.11
C ASN A 40 9.22 -11.12 6.25
N LYS A 41 8.77 -12.10 7.04
CA LYS A 41 8.02 -11.79 8.26
C LYS A 41 8.87 -10.83 9.07
N LEU A 42 8.38 -9.62 9.23
CA LEU A 42 9.09 -8.61 9.98
C LEU A 42 9.16 -9.05 11.44
N PRO A 43 10.29 -8.84 12.14
CA PRO A 43 10.35 -9.07 13.57
C PRO A 43 9.31 -8.22 14.30
N ASP A 44 8.69 -8.76 15.35
CA ASP A 44 7.61 -8.07 16.09
C ASP A 44 8.05 -6.68 16.60
N LYS A 45 9.31 -6.55 17.02
CA LYS A 45 9.90 -5.26 17.43
C LYS A 45 9.87 -4.22 16.31
N VAL A 46 10.13 -4.64 15.07
CA VAL A 46 10.08 -3.73 13.91
C VAL A 46 8.64 -3.34 13.62
N ILE A 47 7.71 -4.29 13.69
CA ILE A 47 6.27 -4.06 13.46
C ILE A 47 5.72 -3.07 14.48
N GLN A 48 6.08 -3.21 15.76
CA GLN A 48 5.63 -2.32 16.84
C GLN A 48 6.12 -0.88 16.68
N ASN A 49 7.25 -0.69 15.98
CA ASN A 49 7.84 0.63 15.72
C ASN A 49 7.41 1.25 14.37
N LEU A 50 6.52 0.60 13.63
CA LEU A 50 5.99 1.17 12.38
C LEU A 50 4.99 2.29 12.68
N SER A 51 5.03 3.35 11.86
CA SER A 51 3.95 4.34 11.86
C SER A 51 2.65 3.72 11.33
N THR A 52 1.51 4.36 11.58
CA THR A 52 0.18 3.89 11.13
C THR A 52 0.16 3.54 9.64
N ASP A 53 0.67 4.43 8.77
CA ASP A 53 0.72 4.20 7.32
C ASP A 53 1.67 3.06 6.94
N GLN A 54 2.80 2.90 7.65
CA GLN A 54 3.74 1.80 7.38
C GLN A 54 3.16 0.45 7.79
N HIS A 55 2.47 0.42 8.93
CA HIS A 55 1.77 -0.77 9.43
C HIS A 55 0.61 -1.17 8.52
N TYR A 56 -0.15 -0.20 8.02
CA TYR A 56 -1.15 -0.43 6.98
C TYR A 56 -0.50 -1.08 5.76
N GLY A 57 0.57 -0.48 5.25
CA GLY A 57 1.32 -0.97 4.09
C GLY A 57 1.78 -2.42 4.26
N TYR A 58 2.33 -2.75 5.42
CA TYR A 58 2.75 -4.11 5.74
C TYR A 58 1.56 -5.09 5.66
N LYS A 59 0.46 -4.79 6.35
CA LYS A 59 -0.73 -5.65 6.38
C LYS A 59 -1.33 -5.86 5.00
N ILE A 60 -1.48 -4.80 4.19
CA ILE A 60 -2.10 -4.92 2.87
C ILE A 60 -1.19 -5.64 1.87
N VAL A 61 0.13 -5.48 1.95
CA VAL A 61 1.07 -6.23 1.10
C VAL A 61 1.02 -7.72 1.41
N CYS A 62 1.05 -8.10 2.70
CA CYS A 62 0.88 -9.50 3.09
C CYS A 62 -0.46 -10.03 2.59
N ALA A 63 -1.54 -9.29 2.83
CA ALA A 63 -2.88 -9.69 2.41
C ALA A 63 -2.99 -9.93 0.90
N VAL A 64 -2.48 -9.00 0.09
CA VAL A 64 -2.56 -9.09 -1.39
C VAL A 64 -1.73 -10.25 -1.93
N ARG A 65 -0.60 -10.55 -1.30
CA ARG A 65 0.25 -11.68 -1.69
C ARG A 65 -0.34 -13.02 -1.31
N ASP A 66 -0.84 -13.12 -0.08
CA ASP A 66 -1.39 -14.36 0.48
C ASP A 66 -2.78 -14.65 -0.09
N GLY A 67 -3.46 -13.64 -0.65
CA GLY A 67 -4.83 -13.75 -1.14
C GLY A 67 -5.87 -13.71 0.00
N VAL A 68 -5.48 -13.26 1.20
CA VAL A 68 -6.32 -13.28 2.41
C VAL A 68 -6.36 -11.89 3.02
N LEU A 69 -7.55 -11.27 3.06
CA LEU A 69 -7.74 -9.98 3.72
C LEU A 69 -7.95 -10.13 5.22
N PRO A 70 -7.18 -9.43 6.06
CA PRO A 70 -7.47 -9.32 7.48
C PRO A 70 -8.80 -8.60 7.71
N VAL A 71 -9.64 -9.13 8.61
CA VAL A 71 -10.97 -8.58 8.94
C VAL A 71 -10.91 -7.08 9.30
N GLY A 72 -9.88 -6.67 10.05
CA GLY A 72 -9.70 -5.28 10.46
C GLY A 72 -9.05 -4.36 9.41
N LEU A 73 -8.60 -4.87 8.25
CA LEU A 73 -7.91 -4.03 7.25
C LEU A 73 -8.82 -2.92 6.70
N ALA A 74 -10.13 -3.20 6.62
CA ALA A 74 -11.13 -2.24 6.17
C ALA A 74 -11.22 -1.00 7.05
N LEU A 75 -11.04 -1.20 8.36
CA LEU A 75 -11.20 -0.20 9.40
C LEU A 75 -9.95 0.67 9.60
N LEU A 76 -8.82 0.30 8.99
CA LEU A 76 -7.59 1.07 9.13
C LEU A 76 -7.63 2.29 8.20
N GLU A 77 -7.38 3.46 8.76
CA GLU A 77 -7.25 4.70 8.01
C GLU A 77 -5.92 4.76 7.25
N ILE A 78 -5.96 5.39 6.08
CA ILE A 78 -4.78 5.71 5.27
C ILE A 78 -4.73 7.23 5.18
N GLY A 79 -3.55 7.82 5.40
CA GLY A 79 -3.37 9.26 5.29
C GLY A 79 -3.84 9.86 3.95
N PRO A 80 -4.00 11.20 3.87
CA PRO A 80 -4.34 11.88 2.62
C PRO A 80 -3.21 11.74 1.59
N VAL A 81 -3.56 11.54 0.32
CA VAL A 81 -2.58 11.51 -0.77
C VAL A 81 -1.97 12.89 -0.93
N ASN A 82 -0.65 12.98 -0.90
CA ASN A 82 0.10 14.16 -1.34
C ASN A 82 1.22 13.70 -2.28
N HIS A 83 1.73 14.59 -3.14
CA HIS A 83 2.77 14.26 -4.12
C HIS A 83 4.08 13.75 -3.49
N SER A 84 4.36 14.15 -2.25
CA SER A 84 5.59 13.78 -1.54
C SER A 84 5.47 12.48 -0.75
N SER A 85 4.27 11.87 -0.66
CA SER A 85 4.01 10.68 0.13
C SER A 85 3.74 9.48 -0.77
N TRP A 86 4.83 8.94 -1.30
CA TRP A 86 4.80 7.71 -2.09
C TRP A 86 4.26 6.52 -1.27
N LEU A 87 4.53 6.47 0.04
CA LEU A 87 4.00 5.43 0.93
C LEU A 87 2.46 5.46 0.96
N THR A 88 1.87 6.63 1.18
CA THR A 88 0.41 6.79 1.19
C THR A 88 -0.18 6.46 -0.18
N THR A 89 0.47 6.90 -1.26
CA THR A 89 0.06 6.59 -2.64
C THR A 89 0.07 5.08 -2.90
N ALA A 90 1.13 4.38 -2.48
CA ALA A 90 1.25 2.94 -2.62
C ALA A 90 0.19 2.18 -1.81
N ASN A 91 -0.06 2.60 -0.56
CA ASN A 91 -1.14 2.05 0.27
C ASN A 91 -2.50 2.17 -0.42
N ARG A 92 -2.81 3.36 -0.98
CA ARG A 92 -4.09 3.60 -1.65
C ARG A 92 -4.22 2.85 -2.98
N LEU A 93 -3.14 2.68 -3.74
CA LEU A 93 -3.13 1.84 -4.94
C LEU A 93 -3.42 0.38 -4.60
N LEU A 94 -2.78 -0.17 -3.55
CA LEU A 94 -3.05 -1.52 -3.07
C LEU A 94 -4.49 -1.65 -2.56
N ARG A 95 -5.00 -0.63 -1.86
CA ARG A 95 -6.40 -0.62 -1.41
C ARG A 95 -7.38 -0.57 -2.58
N LEU A 96 -7.05 0.17 -3.64
CA LEU A 96 -7.82 0.21 -4.87
C LEU A 96 -7.90 -1.17 -5.56
N TRP A 97 -6.86 -1.99 -5.44
CA TRP A 97 -6.84 -3.36 -6.00
C TRP A 97 -7.81 -4.31 -5.31
N VAL A 98 -7.84 -4.27 -3.97
CA VAL A 98 -8.68 -5.15 -3.16
C VAL A 98 -10.12 -4.63 -3.05
N LYS A 99 -10.39 -3.41 -3.52
CA LYS A 99 -11.72 -2.82 -3.55
C LYS A 99 -12.66 -3.59 -4.47
N GLN A 100 -13.91 -3.77 -4.05
CA GLN A 100 -14.91 -4.55 -4.81
C GLN A 100 -15.28 -3.97 -6.18
N GLN A 101 -15.46 -2.65 -6.30
CA GLN A 101 -15.90 -2.03 -7.54
C GLN A 101 -15.14 -0.73 -7.84
N HIS A 102 -13.92 -0.85 -8.34
CA HIS A 102 -13.13 0.33 -8.77
C HIS A 102 -13.38 0.75 -10.24
N GLY A 103 -14.15 -0.02 -11.03
CA GLY A 103 -14.58 0.35 -12.37
C GLY A 103 -13.50 0.39 -13.47
N LEU A 104 -12.22 0.29 -13.11
CA LEU A 104 -11.11 0.22 -14.06
C LEU A 104 -11.20 -1.03 -14.97
N LYS A 105 -11.01 -0.83 -16.27
CA LYS A 105 -11.03 -1.86 -17.31
C LYS A 105 -9.91 -1.66 -18.32
N GLY A 106 -9.64 -2.69 -19.12
CA GLY A 106 -8.72 -2.63 -20.27
C GLY A 106 -7.32 -2.15 -19.88
N LYS A 107 -6.80 -1.15 -20.59
CA LYS A 107 -5.45 -0.60 -20.39
C LYS A 107 -5.22 -0.06 -18.98
N ASN A 108 -6.23 0.59 -18.37
CA ASN A 108 -6.06 1.17 -17.03
C ASN A 108 -5.94 0.08 -15.96
N LEU A 109 -6.66 -1.04 -16.11
CA LEU A 109 -6.53 -2.17 -15.19
C LEU A 109 -5.16 -2.83 -15.31
N LYS A 110 -4.67 -3.02 -16.55
CA LYS A 110 -3.31 -3.55 -16.79
C LYS A 110 -2.23 -2.64 -16.20
N ASN A 111 -2.38 -1.33 -16.38
CA ASN A 111 -1.45 -0.35 -15.81
C ASN A 111 -1.47 -0.37 -14.28
N LEU A 112 -2.65 -0.46 -13.65
CA LEU A 112 -2.74 -0.63 -12.20
C LEU A 112 -2.01 -1.89 -11.76
N HIS A 113 -2.30 -3.04 -12.38
CA HIS A 113 -1.66 -4.31 -12.05
C HIS A 113 -0.13 -4.21 -12.14
N PHE A 114 0.40 -3.63 -13.22
CA PHE A 114 1.85 -3.43 -13.41
C PHE A 114 2.48 -2.57 -12.30
N ILE A 115 1.80 -1.49 -11.90
CA ILE A 115 2.25 -0.65 -10.78
C ILE A 115 2.26 -1.44 -9.47
N LEU A 116 1.23 -2.26 -9.23
CA LEU A 116 1.12 -3.09 -8.02
C LEU A 116 2.19 -4.18 -7.97
N GLU A 117 2.54 -4.78 -9.11
CA GLU A 117 3.65 -5.72 -9.20
C GLU A 117 4.97 -5.07 -8.77
N PHE A 118 5.25 -3.85 -9.22
CA PHE A 118 6.41 -3.09 -8.77
C PHE A 118 6.35 -2.77 -7.27
N ILE A 119 5.18 -2.32 -6.79
CA ILE A 119 5.00 -1.98 -5.38
C ILE A 119 5.27 -3.18 -4.46
N ILE A 120 4.68 -4.33 -4.80
CA ILE A 120 4.75 -5.57 -4.01
C ILE A 120 6.09 -6.27 -4.15
N GLY A 121 6.64 -6.32 -5.37
CA GLY A 121 7.85 -7.07 -5.68
C GLY A 121 9.15 -6.31 -5.40
N VAL A 122 9.11 -4.97 -5.39
CA VAL A 122 10.32 -4.14 -5.28
C VAL A 122 10.19 -3.12 -4.15
N TYR A 123 9.19 -2.23 -4.20
CA TYR A 123 9.14 -1.08 -3.29
C TYR A 123 9.05 -1.47 -1.81
N TYR A 124 8.04 -2.25 -1.41
CA TYR A 124 7.87 -2.63 -0.01
C TYR A 124 8.98 -3.56 0.51
N PRO A 125 9.43 -4.58 -0.24
CA PRO A 125 10.60 -5.36 0.15
C PRO A 125 11.82 -4.48 0.44
N CYS A 126 12.14 -3.52 -0.44
CA CYS A 126 13.22 -2.57 -0.21
C CYS A 126 13.00 -1.69 1.03
N TRP A 127 11.79 -1.14 1.18
CA TRP A 127 11.42 -0.29 2.31
C TRP A 127 11.58 -1.02 3.66
N PHE A 128 11.04 -2.24 3.76
CA PHE A 128 11.11 -3.03 4.98
C PHE A 128 12.51 -3.54 5.27
N ASN A 129 13.30 -3.87 4.25
CA ASN A 129 14.71 -4.21 4.44
C ASN A 129 15.50 -3.05 5.06
N VAL A 130 15.22 -1.81 4.66
CA VAL A 130 15.83 -0.62 5.29
C VAL A 130 15.38 -0.49 6.74
N LYS A 131 14.08 -0.65 7.03
CA LYS A 131 13.54 -0.57 8.40
C LYS A 131 14.14 -1.63 9.33
N VAL A 132 14.24 -2.86 8.85
CA VAL A 132 14.90 -3.94 9.58
C VAL A 132 16.35 -3.56 9.86
N LYS A 133 17.16 -3.25 8.83
CA LYS A 133 18.58 -2.87 9.00
C LYS A 133 18.79 -1.71 9.97
N HIS A 134 17.93 -0.69 9.93
CA HIS A 134 18.02 0.44 10.87
C HIS A 134 17.77 0.02 12.33
N SER A 135 16.82 -0.88 12.56
CA SER A 135 16.51 -1.35 13.93
C SER A 135 17.66 -2.13 14.58
N TRP A 136 18.57 -2.71 13.79
CA TRP A 136 19.76 -3.39 14.32
C TRP A 136 20.83 -2.43 14.82
N ILE A 137 20.86 -1.18 14.33
CA ILE A 137 21.88 -0.19 14.70
C ILE A 137 21.56 0.46 16.05
N GLU A 138 20.28 0.52 16.44
CA GLU A 138 19.85 1.05 17.75
C GLU A 138 19.94 0.01 18.89
N GLY A 139 20.23 -1.25 18.57
CA GLY A 139 20.25 -2.38 19.51
C GLY A 139 21.63 -2.88 19.92
N SER A 140 22.69 -2.11 19.65
CA SER A 140 24.09 -2.42 20.00
C SER A 140 24.67 -1.41 20.98
#